data_AF-A0A526S4M5-F1
#
_entry.id   AF-A0A526S4M5-F1
#
_cell.length_a   1.000
_cell.length_b   1.000
_cell.length_c   1.000
_cell.angle_alpha   90.00
_cell.angle_beta   90.00
_cell.angle_gamma   90.00
#
_symmetry.space_group_name_H-M   'P 1'
#
loop_
_entity.id
_entity.type
_entity.pdbx_description
1 polymer ?
#
loop_
_entity_poly.entity_id
_entity_poly.type
_entity_poly.pdbx_seq_one_letter_code
_entity_poly.pdbx_strand_id
1 'polypeptide(L)' 'MASIGKIARRTFLIGAAAVAGGVAVGYYYYRKPFANPLEADLGKGEATFNPYVKIGADNTI' A
#
# COMPACT_ATOMS: atom_id res chain seq x y z
N MET A 1 -34.75 6.62 -27.42
CA MET A 1 -33.32 6.41 -27.76
C MET A 1 -32.46 7.33 -26.91
N ALA A 2 -31.34 6.85 -26.36
CA ALA A 2 -30.40 7.72 -25.63
C ALA A 2 -29.63 8.60 -26.63
N SER A 3 -29.44 9.89 -26.31
CA SER A 3 -28.61 10.78 -27.13
C SER A 3 -27.12 10.48 -26.90
N ILE A 4 -26.29 10.73 -27.94
CA ILE A 4 -24.84 10.56 -27.88
C ILE A 4 -24.23 11.34 -26.68
N GLY A 5 -24.69 12.57 -26.45
CA GLY A 5 -24.24 13.37 -25.31
C GLY A 5 -24.54 12.75 -23.94
N LYS A 6 -25.70 12.09 -23.79
CA LYS A 6 -26.06 11.40 -22.54
C LYS A 6 -25.14 10.19 -22.29
N ILE A 7 -24.76 9.47 -23.34
CA ILE A 7 -23.84 8.34 -23.25
C ILE A 7 -22.43 8.84 -22.89
N ALA A 8 -21.91 9.83 -23.62
CA ALA A 8 -20.58 10.40 -23.40
C ALA A 8 -20.39 10.96 -21.98
N ARG A 9 -21.40 11.65 -21.43
CA ARG A 9 -21.33 12.14 -20.05
C ARG A 9 -21.22 10.99 -19.05
N ARG A 10 -22.01 9.93 -19.21
CA ARG A 10 -22.02 8.80 -18.27
C ARG A 10 -20.71 8.04 -18.32
N THR A 11 -20.19 7.77 -19.52
CA THR A 11 -18.90 7.08 -19.68
C THR A 11 -17.77 7.91 -19.09
N PHE A 12 -17.75 9.23 -19.33
CA PHE A 12 -16.75 10.11 -18.73
C PHE A 12 -16.81 10.10 -17.20
N LEU A 13 -18.00 10.28 -16.62
CA LEU A 13 -18.17 10.30 -15.16
C LEU A 13 -17.75 8.97 -14.51
N ILE A 14 -18.15 7.84 -15.10
CA ILE A 14 -17.80 6.51 -14.59
C ILE A 14 -16.29 6.28 -14.73
N GLY A 15 -15.71 6.61 -15.89
CA GLY A 15 -14.26 6.49 -16.11
C GLY A 15 -13.46 7.35 -15.15
N ALA A 16 -13.86 8.60 -14.95
CA ALA A 16 -13.23 9.51 -14.00
C ALA A 16 -13.31 8.98 -12.56
N ALA A 17 -14.48 8.48 -12.15
CA ALA A 17 -14.65 7.88 -10.83
C ALA A 17 -13.77 6.63 -10.64
N ALA A 18 -13.65 5.78 -11.66
CA ALA A 18 -12.78 4.60 -11.61
C ALA A 18 -11.30 4.99 -11.48
N VAL A 19 -10.83 5.97 -12.25
CA VAL A 19 -9.44 6.47 -12.17
C VAL A 19 -9.18 7.11 -10.80
N ALA A 20 -10.04 8.01 -10.34
CA ALA A 20 -9.90 8.66 -9.05
C ALA A 20 -9.93 7.65 -7.89
N GLY A 21 -10.85 6.68 -7.94
CA GLY A 21 -10.93 5.59 -6.97
C GLY A 21 -9.66 4.73 -6.96
N GLY A 22 -9.14 4.38 -8.13
CA GLY A 22 -7.88 3.64 -8.26
C GLY A 22 -6.68 4.39 -7.65
N VAL A 23 -6.55 5.69 -7.94
CA VAL A 23 -5.48 6.53 -7.36
C VAL A 23 -5.63 6.64 -5.84
N ALA A 24 -6.83 6.87 -5.34
CA ALA A 24 -7.08 7.00 -3.91
C ALA A 24 -6.74 5.70 -3.14
N VAL A 25 -7.18 4.55 -3.66
CA VAL A 25 -6.85 3.23 -3.09
C VAL A 25 -5.35 2.96 -3.19
N GLY A 26 -4.72 3.22 -4.33
CA GLY A 26 -3.29 3.03 -4.52
C GLY A 26 -2.46 3.88 -3.54
N TYR A 27 -2.83 5.14 -3.36
CA TYR A 27 -2.18 6.03 -2.40
C TYR A 27 -2.38 5.59 -0.94
N TYR A 28 -3.58 5.11 -0.60
CA TYR A 28 -3.85 4.56 0.72
C TYR A 28 -2.92 3.38 1.04
N TYR A 29 -2.79 2.41 0.11
CA TYR A 29 -1.88 1.28 0.30
C TYR A 29 -0.41 1.68 0.29
N TYR A 30 -0.02 2.63 -0.56
CA TYR A 30 1.35 3.15 -0.60
C TYR A 30 1.77 3.76 0.74
N ARG A 31 0.86 4.47 1.43
CA ARG A 31 1.14 5.09 2.73
C ARG A 31 0.95 4.17 3.93
N LYS A 32 0.38 2.98 3.74
CA LYS A 32 0.15 2.05 4.83
C LYS A 32 1.50 1.57 5.37
N PRO A 33 1.78 1.74 6.67
CA PRO A 33 3.00 1.16 7.25
C PRO A 33 2.94 -0.36 7.13
N PHE A 34 4.04 -0.96 6.69
CA PHE A 34 4.19 -2.41 6.61
C PHE A 34 4.87 -2.93 7.88
N ALA A 35 4.49 -4.12 8.31
CA ALA A 35 5.17 -4.79 9.42
C ALA A 35 6.64 -5.04 9.05
N ASN A 36 7.52 -5.02 10.04
CA ASN A 36 8.92 -5.30 9.83
C ASN A 36 9.08 -6.82 9.57
N PRO A 37 9.57 -7.24 8.39
CA PRO A 37 9.69 -8.66 8.05
C PRO A 37 10.64 -9.41 9.00
N LEU A 38 11.63 -8.71 9.57
CA LEU A 38 12.60 -9.32 10.48
C LEU A 38 11.99 -9.69 11.83
N GLU A 39 10.82 -9.14 12.20
CA GLU A 39 10.11 -9.49 13.43
C GLU A 39 9.66 -10.96 13.43
N ALA A 40 9.42 -11.56 12.26
CA ALA A 40 9.00 -12.95 12.14
C ALA A 40 10.11 -13.96 12.50
N ASP A 41 11.38 -13.56 12.35
CA ASP A 41 12.55 -14.43 12.49
C ASP A 41 13.41 -14.09 13.72
N LEU A 42 12.86 -13.35 14.70
CA LEU A 42 13.57 -12.98 15.92
C LEU A 42 13.77 -14.19 16.85
N GLY A 43 15.03 -14.50 17.12
CA GLY A 43 15.42 -15.42 18.19
C GLY A 43 15.31 -14.81 19.59
N LYS A 44 15.50 -15.63 20.62
CA LYS A 44 15.51 -15.16 22.02
C LYS A 44 16.70 -14.22 22.26
N GLY A 45 16.41 -12.97 22.62
CA GLY A 45 17.43 -11.94 22.86
C GLY A 45 17.86 -11.18 21.60
N GLU A 46 17.27 -11.48 20.44
CA GLU A 46 17.44 -10.69 19.22
C GLU A 46 16.42 -9.54 19.16
N ALA A 47 16.76 -8.47 18.46
CA ALA A 47 15.87 -7.34 18.23
C ALA A 47 16.03 -6.78 16.81
N THR A 48 15.05 -6.03 16.34
CA THR A 48 15.13 -5.30 15.07
C THR A 48 14.55 -3.90 15.23
N PHE A 49 15.22 -2.89 14.67
CA PHE A 49 14.77 -1.50 14.70
C PHE A 49 14.02 -1.11 13.42
N ASN A 50 14.37 -1.73 12.29
CA ASN A 50 13.81 -1.43 10.98
C ASN A 50 13.82 -2.68 10.09
N PRO A 51 13.17 -2.65 8.90
CA PRO A 51 13.13 -3.78 7.97
C PRO A 51 14.45 -4.30 7.40
N TYR A 52 15.60 -3.72 7.76
CA TYR A 52 16.89 -4.00 7.16
C TYR A 52 17.96 -4.41 8.17
N VAL A 53 17.74 -4.16 9.46
CA VAL A 53 18.75 -4.32 10.52
C VAL A 53 18.18 -5.23 11.60
N LYS A 54 18.90 -6.33 11.85
CA LYS A 54 18.69 -7.21 13.00
C LYS A 54 19.88 -7.06 13.95
N ILE A 55 19.63 -7.18 15.25
CA ILE A 55 20.64 -7.15 16.30
C ILE A 55 20.67 -8.53 16.92
N GLY A 56 21.82 -9.20 16.84
CA GLY A 56 22.06 -10.50 17.46
C GLY A 56 22.12 -10.39 18.99
N ALA A 57 21.92 -11.53 19.67
CA ALA A 57 21.96 -11.59 21.14
C ALA A 57 23.32 -11.20 21.75
N ASP A 58 24.37 -11.20 20.94
CA ASP A 58 25.73 -10.76 21.27
C ASP A 58 26.02 -9.29 20.91
N ASN A 59 24.98 -8.50 20.58
CA ASN A 59 25.05 -7.11 20.11
C ASN A 59 25.78 -6.93 18.76
N THR A 60 25.83 -7.96 17.92
CA THR A 60 26.28 -7.83 16.53
C THR A 60 25.13 -7.44 15.59
N ILE A 61 25.45 -6.91 14.41
CA ILE A 61 24.50 -6.52 13.34
C ILE A 61 24.64 -7.46 12.16
#